data_AF-A0A423UKY1-F1
#
_entry.id   AF-A0A423UKY1-F1
#
_cell.length_a   1.000
_cell.length_b   1.000
_cell.length_c   1.000
_cell.angle_alpha   90.00
_cell.angle_beta   90.00
_cell.angle_gamma   90.00
#
_symmetry.space_group_name_H-M   'P 1'
#
loop_
_entity.id
_entity.type
_entity.pdbx_description
1 polymer ?
#
loop_
_entity_poly.entity_id
_entity_poly.type
_entity_poly.pdbx_seq_one_letter_code
_entity_poly.pdbx_strand_id
1 'polypeptide(L)'
;MSGGSLWEREHLRPRDLPSLQEVLGACDRSLLRRVIIEDFAEVHACADKARRNAMAQRLDGSLDAMASLEVRRGPTRGWVLAPRESYVLDARGGTLTWRLHAALVPLLNVAAAERLVRVAQMPATTYAQARKVDKRLRSLAVRAADVKGSAGDVDDWGERCYALAPWEETLGCKVWLGGDWCCRERYRVLASAFWELTFYGFEYDLVRARTAREKAARLMGGSDPTGEEAGARITASPGGLAAACGLQPPDRFTGEALGRLAQRVAVLNHQAHCAFFEQMLDLARRMERG
;
A
#
# COMPACT_ATOMS: atom_id res chain seq x y z
N MET A 1 -5.54 -37.00 0.82
CA MET A 1 -6.48 -36.01 0.26
C MET A 1 -5.75 -34.69 0.19
N SER A 2 -5.37 -34.24 -1.01
CA SER A 2 -4.74 -32.91 -1.16
C SER A 2 -5.82 -31.87 -0.86
N GLY A 3 -5.92 -31.45 0.39
CA GLY A 3 -6.88 -30.42 0.77
C GLY A 3 -6.59 -29.17 -0.04
N GLY A 4 -7.54 -28.72 -0.86
CA GLY A 4 -7.42 -27.48 -1.61
C GLY A 4 -7.02 -26.33 -0.68
N SER A 5 -6.41 -25.30 -1.26
CA SER A 5 -5.99 -24.10 -0.53
C SER A 5 -7.14 -23.61 0.36
N LEU A 6 -6.85 -23.21 1.60
CA LEU A 6 -7.84 -22.62 2.51
C LEU A 6 -8.66 -21.52 1.82
N TRP A 7 -7.99 -20.78 0.94
CA TRP A 7 -8.53 -19.67 0.18
C TRP A 7 -9.41 -20.07 -1.00
N GLU A 8 -9.35 -21.31 -1.45
CA GLU A 8 -10.12 -21.80 -2.60
C GLU A 8 -11.42 -22.48 -2.19
N ARG A 9 -11.68 -22.63 -0.88
CA ARG A 9 -12.89 -23.26 -0.35
C ARG A 9 -14.15 -22.50 -0.74
N GLU A 10 -15.13 -23.19 -1.32
CA GLU A 10 -16.41 -22.59 -1.73
C GLU A 10 -17.18 -21.92 -0.59
N HIS A 11 -17.00 -22.42 0.63
CA HIS A 11 -17.69 -21.96 1.83
C HIS A 11 -16.66 -21.63 2.91
N LEU A 12 -16.75 -20.43 3.47
CA LEU A 12 -15.90 -19.95 4.54
C LEU A 12 -16.76 -19.36 5.63
N ARG A 13 -16.48 -19.70 6.88
CA ARG A 13 -17.05 -18.97 8.02
C ARG A 13 -16.07 -17.90 8.48
N PRO A 14 -16.54 -16.85 9.16
CA PRO A 14 -15.65 -15.82 9.72
C PRO A 14 -14.53 -16.38 10.61
N ARG A 15 -14.77 -17.53 11.26
CA ARG A 15 -13.78 -18.23 12.10
C ARG A 15 -12.72 -18.97 11.30
N ASP A 16 -12.98 -19.29 10.03
CA ASP A 16 -12.09 -20.08 9.19
C ASP A 16 -10.96 -19.23 8.58
N LEU A 17 -11.11 -17.89 8.51
CA LEU A 17 -10.00 -17.01 8.15
C LEU A 17 -8.96 -16.98 9.26
N PRO A 18 -7.67 -17.19 8.96
CA PRO A 18 -6.61 -17.08 9.94
C PRO A 18 -6.33 -15.62 10.26
N SER A 19 -5.76 -15.37 11.44
CA SER A 19 -5.21 -14.06 11.79
C SER A 19 -3.88 -13.82 11.06
N LEU A 20 -3.45 -12.56 10.97
CA LEU A 20 -2.14 -12.22 10.43
C LEU A 20 -1.02 -12.90 11.22
N GLN A 21 -1.14 -13.00 12.55
CA GLN A 21 -0.20 -13.74 13.39
C GLN A 21 -0.08 -15.21 12.97
N GLU A 22 -1.21 -15.88 12.74
CA GLU A 22 -1.25 -17.30 12.35
C GLU A 22 -0.63 -17.51 10.97
N VAL A 23 -0.91 -16.62 10.03
CA VAL A 23 -0.34 -16.70 8.67
C VAL A 23 1.17 -16.46 8.70
N LEU A 24 1.65 -15.43 9.42
CA LEU A 24 3.08 -15.17 9.57
C LEU A 24 3.80 -16.33 10.27
N GLY A 25 3.18 -16.93 11.30
CA GLY A 25 3.71 -18.10 12.00
C GLY A 25 3.79 -19.36 11.14
N ALA A 26 2.91 -19.51 10.16
CA ALA A 26 2.88 -20.64 9.23
C ALA A 26 3.77 -20.46 7.98
N CYS A 27 4.29 -19.26 7.73
CA CYS A 27 5.13 -18.98 6.57
C CYS A 27 6.50 -19.65 6.65
N ASP A 28 7.05 -20.00 5.50
CA ASP A 28 8.48 -20.27 5.36
C ASP A 28 9.23 -18.96 5.60
N ARG A 29 9.87 -18.87 6.77
CA ARG A 29 10.62 -17.68 7.21
C ARG A 29 11.71 -17.29 6.22
N SER A 30 12.36 -18.27 5.58
CA SER A 30 13.44 -18.01 4.64
C SER A 30 12.92 -17.36 3.36
N LEU A 31 11.76 -17.79 2.86
CA LEU A 31 11.10 -17.20 1.70
C LEU A 31 10.52 -15.82 2.01
N LEU A 32 9.87 -15.66 3.17
CA LEU A 32 9.34 -14.36 3.59
C LEU A 32 10.44 -13.32 3.70
N ARG A 33 11.55 -13.68 4.37
CA ARG A 33 12.73 -12.82 4.48
C ARG A 33 13.29 -12.45 3.12
N ARG A 34 13.40 -13.43 2.20
CA ARG A 34 13.90 -13.19 0.85
C ARG A 34 13.05 -12.16 0.12
N VAL A 35 11.72 -12.30 0.16
CA VAL A 35 10.80 -11.36 -0.47
C VAL A 35 10.89 -9.97 0.17
N ILE A 36 10.98 -9.86 1.49
CA ILE A 36 11.16 -8.57 2.18
C ILE A 36 12.44 -7.86 1.70
N ILE A 37 13.56 -8.59 1.63
CA ILE A 37 14.85 -8.00 1.24
C ILE A 37 14.85 -7.61 -0.23
N GLU A 38 14.47 -8.52 -1.13
CA GLU A 38 14.48 -8.30 -2.59
C GLU A 38 13.47 -7.22 -3.02
N ASP A 39 12.23 -7.29 -2.53
CA ASP A 39 11.13 -6.49 -3.08
C ASP A 39 10.91 -5.16 -2.32
N PHE A 40 11.43 -5.01 -1.09
CA PHE A 40 11.20 -3.81 -0.26
C PHE A 40 12.50 -3.14 0.20
N ALA A 41 13.48 -3.88 0.71
CA ALA A 41 14.71 -3.26 1.24
C ALA A 41 15.68 -2.78 0.14
N GLU A 42 15.89 -3.59 -0.90
CA GLU A 42 16.85 -3.28 -1.98
C GLU A 42 16.35 -2.18 -2.92
N VAL A 43 15.03 -1.94 -2.97
CA VAL A 43 14.43 -0.81 -3.70
C VAL A 43 14.88 0.55 -3.12
N HIS A 44 15.26 0.59 -1.84
CA HIS A 44 15.60 1.82 -1.14
C HIS A 44 17.11 2.02 -0.90
N ALA A 45 17.96 0.99 -1.02
CA ALA A 45 19.41 1.10 -1.02
C ALA A 45 20.11 -0.20 -1.49
N CYS A 46 21.27 -0.09 -2.15
CA CYS A 46 22.19 -1.23 -2.29
C CYS A 46 22.73 -1.62 -0.91
N ALA A 47 22.24 -2.73 -0.35
CA ALA A 47 22.68 -3.22 0.94
C ALA A 47 23.86 -4.20 0.76
N ASP A 48 25.01 -3.89 1.35
CA ASP A 48 26.12 -4.83 1.44
C ASP A 48 25.72 -6.12 2.21
N LYS A 49 26.56 -7.15 2.14
CA LYS A 49 26.26 -8.46 2.76
C LYS A 49 26.08 -8.36 4.28
N ALA A 50 26.84 -7.50 4.96
CA ALA A 50 26.75 -7.34 6.41
C ALA A 50 25.42 -6.70 6.81
N ARG A 51 24.99 -5.68 6.06
CA ARG A 51 23.70 -5.02 6.24
C ARG A 51 22.53 -5.96 5.97
N ARG A 52 22.60 -6.80 4.93
CA ARG A 52 21.58 -7.82 4.66
C ARG A 52 21.47 -8.83 5.80
N ASN A 53 22.59 -9.26 6.37
CA ASN A 53 22.60 -10.17 7.52
C ASN A 53 22.03 -9.51 8.78
N ALA A 54 22.38 -8.25 9.06
CA ALA A 54 21.83 -7.52 10.20
C ALA A 54 20.31 -7.30 10.04
N MET A 55 19.85 -6.97 8.83
CA MET A 55 18.43 -6.88 8.53
C MET A 55 17.72 -8.23 8.72
N ALA A 56 18.29 -9.32 8.20
CA ALA A 56 17.78 -10.67 8.42
C ALA A 56 17.57 -11.00 9.90
N GLN A 57 18.58 -10.73 10.75
CA GLN A 57 18.47 -10.96 12.20
C GLN A 57 17.37 -10.13 12.86
N ARG A 58 17.19 -8.87 12.43
CA ARG A 58 16.11 -8.01 12.93
C ARG A 58 14.74 -8.52 12.50
N LEU A 59 14.61 -8.96 11.25
CA LEU A 59 13.37 -9.55 10.73
C LEU A 59 13.00 -10.80 11.54
N ASP A 60 13.97 -11.68 11.79
CA ASP A 60 13.76 -12.90 12.59
C ASP A 60 13.34 -12.54 14.04
N GLY A 61 14.04 -11.60 14.69
CA GLY A 61 13.66 -11.14 16.03
C GLY A 61 12.28 -10.49 16.11
N SER A 62 11.88 -9.72 15.08
CA SER A 62 10.53 -9.16 14.98
C SER A 62 9.47 -10.24 14.78
N LEU A 63 9.73 -11.26 13.95
CA LEU A 63 8.82 -12.39 13.78
C LEU A 63 8.63 -13.17 15.08
N ASP A 64 9.70 -13.41 15.84
CA ASP A 64 9.62 -14.09 17.13
C ASP A 64 8.84 -13.25 18.16
N ALA A 65 9.09 -11.93 18.20
CA ALA A 65 8.32 -11.02 19.03
C ALA A 65 6.83 -11.07 18.68
N MET A 66 6.48 -10.91 17.39
CA MET A 66 5.10 -10.98 16.91
C MET A 66 4.44 -12.34 17.23
N ALA A 67 5.17 -13.45 17.14
CA ALA A 67 4.66 -14.77 17.46
C ALA A 67 4.41 -14.97 18.97
N SER A 68 5.19 -14.31 19.83
CA SER A 68 5.06 -14.39 21.29
C SER A 68 3.96 -13.50 21.88
N LEU A 69 3.43 -12.54 21.12
CA LEU A 69 2.40 -11.63 21.59
C LEU A 69 1.08 -12.35 21.83
N GLU A 70 0.44 -12.06 22.97
CA GLU A 70 -0.93 -12.48 23.24
C GLU A 70 -1.90 -11.66 22.41
N VAL A 71 -2.16 -12.14 21.20
CA VAL A 71 -3.14 -11.52 20.31
C VAL A 71 -4.52 -12.01 20.72
N ARG A 72 -5.33 -11.09 21.27
CA ARG A 72 -6.75 -11.37 21.45
C ARG A 72 -7.36 -11.57 20.05
N ARG A 73 -7.91 -12.76 19.81
CA ARG A 73 -8.78 -13.00 18.64
C ARG A 73 -10.06 -12.17 18.79
N GLY A 74 -10.01 -10.87 18.51
CA GLY A 74 -11.17 -9.98 18.41
C GLY A 74 -10.83 -8.50 18.65
N PRO A 75 -11.61 -7.54 18.11
CA PRO A 75 -12.74 -7.61 17.21
C PRO A 75 -12.40 -6.92 15.88
N THR A 76 -11.73 -7.57 14.92
CA THR A 76 -11.86 -7.12 13.52
C THR A 76 -13.23 -7.53 12.96
N ARG A 77 -14.29 -7.23 13.72
CA ARG A 77 -15.69 -7.41 13.35
C ARG A 77 -15.96 -6.44 12.20
N GLY A 78 -15.55 -6.83 11.01
CA GLY A 78 -15.72 -6.01 9.83
C GLY A 78 -14.45 -5.53 9.15
N TRP A 79 -13.25 -6.07 9.44
CA TRP A 79 -12.02 -5.73 8.69
C TRP A 79 -11.25 -6.99 8.29
N VAL A 80 -10.62 -6.95 7.12
CA VAL A 80 -9.83 -8.03 6.54
C VAL A 80 -8.63 -7.46 5.78
N LEU A 81 -7.47 -8.09 5.94
CA LEU A 81 -6.27 -7.79 5.18
C LEU A 81 -6.31 -8.60 3.87
N ALA A 82 -6.25 -7.91 2.75
CA ALA A 82 -6.38 -8.49 1.40
C ALA A 82 -5.29 -7.97 0.45
N PRO A 83 -4.94 -8.72 -0.61
CA PRO A 83 -4.00 -8.28 -1.63
C PRO A 83 -4.58 -7.11 -2.41
N ARG A 84 -3.79 -6.05 -2.59
CA ARG A 84 -4.15 -4.93 -3.47
C ARG A 84 -3.04 -4.63 -4.45
N GLU A 85 -3.41 -4.55 -5.72
CA GLU A 85 -2.53 -4.08 -6.77
C GLU A 85 -2.56 -2.56 -6.89
N SER A 86 -1.41 -1.97 -7.17
CA SER A 86 -1.31 -0.59 -7.62
C SER A 86 -0.15 -0.42 -8.60
N TYR A 87 -0.28 0.58 -9.46
CA TYR A 87 0.71 1.00 -10.42
C TYR A 87 1.18 2.39 -10.05
N VAL A 88 2.49 2.55 -9.89
CA VAL A 88 3.11 3.80 -9.44
C VAL A 88 4.09 4.27 -10.52
N LEU A 89 3.98 5.55 -10.88
CA LEU A 89 4.96 6.21 -11.74
C LEU A 89 6.14 6.67 -10.88
N ASP A 90 7.35 6.22 -11.19
CA ASP A 90 8.55 6.80 -10.61
C ASP A 90 8.80 8.17 -11.25
N ALA A 91 8.62 9.21 -10.44
CA ALA A 91 8.81 10.60 -10.85
C ALA A 91 10.24 10.92 -11.32
N ARG A 92 11.23 10.09 -10.96
CA ARG A 92 12.64 10.30 -11.33
C ARG A 92 13.05 9.55 -12.60
N GLY A 93 12.48 8.38 -12.83
CA GLY A 93 12.86 7.49 -13.93
C GLY A 93 11.89 7.47 -15.11
N GLY A 94 10.68 8.01 -14.97
CA GLY A 94 9.62 7.86 -15.98
C GLY A 94 9.20 6.39 -16.17
N THR A 95 9.53 5.52 -15.21
CA THR A 95 9.22 4.10 -15.22
C THR A 95 7.95 3.81 -14.44
N LEU A 96 7.22 2.81 -14.90
CA LEU A 96 6.01 2.33 -14.24
C LEU A 96 6.36 1.08 -13.43
N THR A 97 6.01 1.11 -12.14
CA THR A 97 6.25 0.00 -11.21
C THR A 97 4.91 -0.57 -10.77
N TRP A 98 4.74 -1.88 -10.96
CA TRP A 98 3.64 -2.66 -10.37
C TRP A 98 3.96 -2.99 -8.90
N ARG A 99 2.96 -2.85 -8.04
CA ARG A 99 3.06 -3.12 -6.60
C ARG A 99 1.88 -3.97 -6.17
N LEU A 100 2.19 -5.06 -5.47
CA LEU A 100 1.23 -5.87 -4.75
C LEU A 100 1.50 -5.69 -3.25
N HIS A 101 0.52 -5.23 -2.51
CA HIS A 101 0.64 -4.90 -1.09
C HIS A 101 -0.57 -5.40 -0.30
N ALA A 102 -0.45 -5.34 1.02
CA ALA A 102 -1.53 -5.67 1.93
C ALA A 102 -2.38 -4.43 2.22
N ALA A 103 -3.67 -4.53 1.93
CA ALA A 103 -4.66 -3.50 2.24
C ALA A 103 -5.58 -3.99 3.36
N LEU A 104 -5.74 -3.20 4.42
CA LEU A 104 -6.70 -3.49 5.49
C LEU A 104 -8.04 -2.81 5.15
N VAL A 105 -8.99 -3.60 4.68
CA VAL A 105 -10.28 -3.12 4.14
C VAL A 105 -11.46 -3.63 4.94
N PRO A 106 -12.63 -2.96 4.87
CA PRO A 106 -13.82 -3.46 5.53
C PRO A 106 -14.23 -4.81 4.94
N LEU A 107 -14.61 -5.74 5.81
CA LEU A 107 -15.29 -6.98 5.42
C LEU A 107 -16.70 -6.63 4.95
N LEU A 108 -16.84 -6.52 3.63
CA LEU A 108 -18.07 -6.16 2.95
C LEU A 108 -19.13 -7.25 3.10
N ASN A 109 -20.40 -6.84 3.18
CA ASN A 109 -21.50 -7.76 2.87
C ASN A 109 -21.69 -7.83 1.35
N VAL A 110 -22.41 -8.85 0.88
CA VAL A 110 -22.63 -9.10 -0.56
C VAL A 110 -23.22 -7.87 -1.25
N ALA A 111 -24.26 -7.25 -0.66
CA ALA A 111 -24.90 -6.07 -1.22
C ALA A 111 -23.96 -4.86 -1.39
N ALA A 112 -23.03 -4.63 -0.44
CA ALA A 112 -22.05 -3.55 -0.55
C ALA A 112 -20.99 -3.86 -1.61
N ALA A 113 -20.49 -5.09 -1.65
CA ALA A 113 -19.53 -5.54 -2.66
C ALA A 113 -20.13 -5.48 -4.07
N GLU A 114 -21.37 -5.91 -4.27
CA GLU A 114 -22.06 -5.83 -5.57
C GLU A 114 -22.25 -4.39 -6.05
N ARG A 115 -22.50 -3.44 -5.14
CA ARG A 115 -22.56 -2.01 -5.50
C ARG A 115 -21.22 -1.49 -6.01
N LEU A 116 -20.12 -1.88 -5.36
CA LEU A 116 -18.77 -1.50 -5.77
C LEU A 116 -18.42 -2.12 -7.14
N VAL A 117 -18.65 -3.42 -7.31
CA VAL A 117 -18.42 -4.13 -8.59
C VAL A 117 -19.25 -3.53 -9.72
N ARG A 118 -20.53 -3.23 -9.49
CA ARG A 118 -21.39 -2.62 -10.52
C ARG A 118 -20.86 -1.27 -11.01
N VAL A 119 -20.31 -0.45 -10.11
CA VAL A 119 -19.69 0.82 -10.49
C VAL A 119 -18.35 0.59 -11.17
N ALA A 120 -17.57 -0.39 -10.70
CA ALA A 120 -16.26 -0.73 -11.25
C ALA A 120 -16.37 -1.25 -12.70
N GLN A 121 -17.45 -1.97 -13.03
CA GLN A 121 -17.71 -2.49 -14.38
C GLN A 121 -18.20 -1.42 -15.37
N MET A 122 -18.35 -0.16 -14.96
CA MET A 122 -18.67 0.92 -15.89
C MET A 122 -17.50 1.12 -16.88
N PRO A 123 -17.76 1.32 -18.19
CA PRO A 123 -16.70 1.48 -19.17
C PRO A 123 -15.74 2.64 -18.83
N ALA A 124 -14.46 2.31 -18.69
CA ALA A 124 -13.40 3.26 -18.34
C ALA A 124 -12.11 2.97 -19.11
N THR A 125 -12.18 3.14 -20.44
CA THR A 125 -11.02 2.95 -21.34
C THR A 125 -10.17 4.21 -21.48
N THR A 126 -10.67 5.35 -21.02
CA THR A 126 -9.96 6.65 -21.05
C THR A 126 -9.71 7.16 -19.63
N TYR A 127 -8.67 7.99 -19.46
CA TYR A 127 -8.36 8.64 -18.18
C TYR A 127 -9.55 9.41 -17.60
N ALA A 128 -10.27 10.17 -18.42
CA ALA A 128 -11.42 10.96 -17.96
C ALA A 128 -12.55 10.08 -17.41
N GLN A 129 -12.81 8.94 -18.06
CA GLN A 129 -13.79 7.96 -17.59
C GLN A 129 -13.30 7.27 -16.30
N ALA A 130 -12.06 6.76 -16.28
CA ALA A 130 -11.46 6.12 -15.12
C ALA A 130 -11.52 7.03 -13.88
N ARG A 131 -11.11 8.30 -14.03
CA ARG A 131 -11.19 9.29 -12.94
C ARG A 131 -12.61 9.51 -12.44
N LYS A 132 -13.60 9.56 -13.34
CA LYS A 132 -15.01 9.76 -12.97
C LYS A 132 -15.58 8.55 -12.22
N VAL A 133 -15.25 7.34 -12.66
CA VAL A 133 -15.68 6.09 -12.03
C VAL A 133 -14.99 5.92 -10.68
N ASP A 134 -13.68 6.11 -10.62
CA ASP A 134 -12.89 6.03 -9.38
C ASP A 134 -13.38 7.00 -8.31
N LYS A 135 -13.77 8.22 -8.68
CA LYS A 135 -14.38 9.17 -7.73
C LYS A 135 -15.62 8.58 -7.07
N ARG A 136 -16.45 7.85 -7.81
CA ARG A 136 -17.65 7.18 -7.28
C ARG A 136 -17.27 5.97 -6.42
N LEU A 137 -16.30 5.18 -6.85
CA LEU A 137 -15.80 4.02 -6.10
C LEU A 137 -15.26 4.44 -4.73
N ARG A 138 -14.41 5.47 -4.67
CA ARG A 138 -13.91 6.06 -3.43
C ARG A 138 -15.03 6.45 -2.47
N SER A 139 -16.01 7.21 -2.97
CA SER A 139 -17.17 7.60 -2.15
C SER A 139 -17.97 6.41 -1.62
N LEU A 140 -18.08 5.32 -2.38
CA LEU A 140 -18.75 4.11 -1.93
C LEU A 140 -17.91 3.30 -0.94
N ALA A 141 -16.60 3.23 -1.15
CA ALA A 141 -15.68 2.50 -0.29
C ALA A 141 -15.57 3.15 1.09
N VAL A 142 -15.45 4.47 1.16
CA VAL A 142 -15.48 5.23 2.43
C VAL A 142 -16.79 5.00 3.17
N ARG A 143 -17.94 5.09 2.48
CA ARG A 143 -19.25 4.78 3.10
C ARG A 143 -19.34 3.34 3.62
N ALA A 144 -18.73 2.39 2.92
CA ALA A 144 -18.70 1.00 3.37
C ALA A 144 -17.84 0.82 4.63
N ALA A 145 -16.76 1.59 4.75
CA ALA A 145 -15.92 1.65 5.94
C ALA A 145 -16.63 2.32 7.13
N ASP A 146 -17.33 3.44 6.92
CA ASP A 146 -18.08 4.17 7.96
C ASP A 146 -19.12 3.28 8.66
N VAL A 147 -19.82 2.44 7.90
CA VAL A 147 -20.81 1.48 8.43
C VAL A 147 -20.19 0.47 9.40
N LYS A 148 -18.88 0.23 9.33
CA LYS A 148 -18.16 -0.69 10.22
C LYS A 148 -17.66 -0.02 11.51
N GLY A 149 -17.89 1.28 11.69
CA GLY A 149 -17.77 1.95 13.00
C GLY A 149 -16.34 2.06 13.54
N SER A 150 -15.37 2.44 12.71
CA SER A 150 -14.00 2.68 13.17
C SER A 150 -13.71 4.17 13.32
N ALA A 151 -13.34 4.60 14.52
CA ALA A 151 -12.85 5.94 14.85
C ALA A 151 -11.39 6.17 14.38
N GLY A 152 -11.03 5.65 13.20
CA GLY A 152 -9.68 5.77 12.64
C GLY A 152 -9.73 6.41 11.26
N ASP A 153 -8.69 7.17 10.93
CA ASP A 153 -8.51 7.78 9.60
C ASP A 153 -8.44 6.68 8.54
N VAL A 154 -9.53 6.51 7.79
CA VAL A 154 -9.56 5.71 6.57
C VAL A 154 -9.15 6.59 5.39
N ASP A 155 -8.45 5.99 4.42
CA ASP A 155 -8.05 6.72 3.23
C ASP A 155 -9.22 6.93 2.25
N ASP A 156 -8.92 7.57 1.12
CA ASP A 156 -9.85 7.80 0.01
C ASP A 156 -10.52 6.51 -0.53
N TRP A 157 -9.95 5.35 -0.25
CA TRP A 157 -10.42 4.04 -0.68
C TRP A 157 -11.04 3.22 0.45
N GLY A 158 -11.27 3.83 1.62
CA GLY A 158 -11.84 3.15 2.79
C GLY A 158 -10.87 2.16 3.44
N GLU A 159 -9.57 2.27 3.17
CA GLU A 159 -8.55 1.45 3.80
C GLU A 159 -8.14 2.04 5.14
N ARG A 160 -7.96 1.17 6.14
CA ARG A 160 -7.48 1.57 7.46
C ARG A 160 -5.96 1.46 7.50
N CYS A 161 -5.28 2.54 7.85
CA CYS A 161 -3.85 2.49 8.12
C CYS A 161 -3.57 1.61 9.35
N TYR A 162 -2.59 0.71 9.25
CA TYR A 162 -2.19 -0.20 10.32
C TYR A 162 -0.68 -0.16 10.62
N ALA A 163 0.11 0.61 9.86
CA ALA A 163 1.56 0.70 10.03
C ALA A 163 1.99 1.23 11.42
N LEU A 164 1.16 2.05 12.06
CA LEU A 164 1.40 2.64 13.39
C LEU A 164 0.46 2.10 14.46
N ALA A 165 -0.40 1.14 14.13
CA ALA A 165 -1.29 0.53 15.09
C ALA A 165 -0.51 -0.45 15.98
N PRO A 166 -0.88 -0.62 17.27
CA PRO A 166 -0.29 -1.63 18.13
C PRO A 166 -0.32 -3.01 17.47
N TRP A 167 0.76 -3.78 17.59
CA TRP A 167 0.87 -5.10 16.98
C TRP A 167 -0.22 -6.04 17.51
N GLU A 168 -0.58 -5.94 18.78
CA GLU A 168 -1.64 -6.72 19.42
C GLU A 168 -3.00 -6.55 18.74
N GLU A 169 -3.25 -5.37 18.17
CA GLU A 169 -4.47 -5.09 17.39
C GLU A 169 -4.35 -5.62 15.96
N THR A 170 -3.26 -5.28 15.26
CA THR A 170 -3.13 -5.59 13.83
C THR A 170 -2.86 -7.07 13.55
N LEU A 171 -2.10 -7.75 14.40
CA LEU A 171 -1.82 -9.18 14.25
C LEU A 171 -3.09 -10.03 14.40
N GLY A 172 -4.12 -9.50 15.05
CA GLY A 172 -5.44 -10.11 15.17
C GLY A 172 -6.32 -9.99 13.93
N CYS A 173 -5.94 -9.13 12.96
CA CYS A 173 -6.68 -8.94 11.72
C CYS A 173 -6.82 -10.25 10.95
N LYS A 174 -8.02 -10.51 10.44
CA LYS A 174 -8.26 -11.62 9.53
C LYS A 174 -7.56 -11.39 8.20
N VAL A 175 -6.96 -12.43 7.65
CA VAL A 175 -6.25 -12.39 6.37
C VAL A 175 -7.04 -13.18 5.33
N TRP A 176 -7.18 -12.60 4.15
CA TRP A 176 -7.71 -13.25 2.95
C TRP A 176 -6.65 -13.16 1.85
N LEU A 177 -6.22 -14.29 1.29
CA LEU A 177 -5.25 -14.33 0.17
C LEU A 177 -5.81 -15.10 -1.04
N GLY A 178 -7.14 -15.11 -1.20
CA GLY A 178 -7.80 -15.79 -2.31
C GLY A 178 -7.68 -15.03 -3.63
N GLY A 179 -8.02 -15.72 -4.71
CA GLY A 179 -7.73 -15.31 -6.09
C GLY A 179 -6.53 -16.04 -6.66
N ASP A 180 -6.14 -15.66 -7.87
CA ASP A 180 -5.18 -16.37 -8.73
C ASP A 180 -3.71 -16.08 -8.39
N TRP A 181 -3.44 -15.65 -7.14
CA TRP A 181 -2.10 -15.31 -6.68
C TRP A 181 -1.20 -16.54 -6.59
N CYS A 182 -0.04 -16.46 -7.23
CA CYS A 182 1.01 -17.47 -7.06
C CYS A 182 1.63 -17.40 -5.66
N CYS A 183 2.46 -18.39 -5.34
CA CYS A 183 3.13 -18.46 -4.04
C CYS A 183 3.92 -17.17 -3.72
N ARG A 184 4.77 -16.69 -4.64
CA ARG A 184 5.58 -15.48 -4.43
C ARG A 184 4.71 -14.24 -4.16
N GLU A 185 3.58 -14.10 -4.85
CA GLU A 185 2.66 -12.97 -4.68
C GLU A 185 1.98 -12.98 -3.31
N ARG A 186 1.56 -14.16 -2.84
CA ARG A 186 1.02 -14.31 -1.47
C ARG A 186 2.08 -13.92 -0.42
N TYR A 187 3.34 -14.34 -0.61
CA TYR A 187 4.44 -13.90 0.26
C TYR A 187 4.69 -12.39 0.14
N ARG A 188 4.51 -11.78 -1.03
CA ARG A 188 4.70 -10.34 -1.24
C ARG A 188 3.67 -9.50 -0.48
N VAL A 189 2.41 -9.94 -0.44
CA VAL A 189 1.36 -9.31 0.37
C VAL A 189 1.73 -9.34 1.86
N LEU A 190 2.14 -10.52 2.35
CA LEU A 190 2.55 -10.69 3.75
C LEU A 190 3.82 -9.90 4.10
N ALA A 191 4.78 -9.87 3.18
CA ALA A 191 5.98 -9.06 3.29
C ALA A 191 5.64 -7.57 3.38
N SER A 192 4.69 -7.07 2.59
CA SER A 192 4.22 -5.68 2.68
C SER A 192 3.62 -5.38 4.05
N ALA A 193 2.71 -6.23 4.53
CA ALA A 193 2.09 -6.05 5.85
C ALA A 193 3.14 -6.02 6.97
N PHE A 194 4.07 -6.98 6.94
CA PHE A 194 5.16 -7.07 7.91
C PHE A 194 6.08 -5.84 7.82
N TRP A 195 6.43 -5.41 6.62
CA TRP A 195 7.29 -4.26 6.38
C TRP A 195 6.66 -2.97 6.92
N GLU A 196 5.38 -2.74 6.66
CA GLU A 196 4.63 -1.59 7.17
C GLU A 196 4.53 -1.61 8.70
N LEU A 197 4.23 -2.78 9.31
CA LEU A 197 4.16 -2.96 10.76
C LEU A 197 5.48 -2.74 11.49
N THR A 198 6.59 -2.96 10.79
CA THR A 198 7.94 -2.70 11.30
C THR A 198 8.44 -1.31 10.92
N PHE A 199 7.52 -0.39 10.57
CA PHE A 199 7.77 0.99 10.15
C PHE A 199 8.80 1.04 8.99
N TYR A 200 8.43 0.36 7.90
CA TYR A 200 9.28 0.13 6.73
C TYR A 200 10.59 -0.58 7.10
N GLY A 201 10.50 -1.68 7.86
CA GLY A 201 11.67 -2.49 8.23
C GLY A 201 12.73 -1.75 9.06
N PHE A 202 12.30 -0.81 9.89
CA PHE A 202 13.12 0.09 10.71
C PHE A 202 13.92 1.15 9.94
N GLU A 203 13.25 1.87 9.04
CA GLU A 203 13.83 3.02 8.33
C GLU A 203 14.02 4.29 9.17
N TYR A 204 13.73 4.27 10.47
CA TYR A 204 13.95 5.43 11.36
C TYR A 204 15.37 6.01 11.23
N ASP A 205 16.39 5.15 11.24
CA ASP A 205 17.79 5.60 11.12
C ASP A 205 18.15 6.08 9.72
N LEU A 206 17.52 5.54 8.67
CA LEU A 206 17.72 6.00 7.29
C LEU A 206 17.03 7.35 7.03
N VAL A 207 15.81 7.52 7.53
CA VAL A 207 15.08 8.79 7.52
C VAL A 207 15.85 9.81 8.36
N ARG A 208 16.29 9.46 9.57
CA ARG A 208 17.12 10.33 10.43
C ARG A 208 18.45 10.68 9.77
N ALA A 209 19.12 9.74 9.11
CA ALA A 209 20.37 9.97 8.39
C ALA A 209 20.14 10.85 7.14
N ARG A 210 19.04 10.67 6.41
CA ARG A 210 18.66 11.53 5.28
C ARG A 210 18.35 12.94 5.76
N THR A 211 17.52 13.09 6.79
CA THR A 211 17.21 14.40 7.40
C THR A 211 18.46 15.06 7.98
N ALA A 212 19.39 14.30 8.58
CA ALA A 212 20.67 14.82 9.05
C ALA A 212 21.57 15.29 7.89
N ARG A 213 21.61 14.55 6.78
CA ARG A 213 22.35 14.96 5.56
C ARG A 213 21.75 16.21 4.92
N GLU A 214 20.42 16.30 4.85
CA GLU A 214 19.71 17.49 4.34
C GLU A 214 19.94 18.70 5.24
N LYS A 215 19.93 18.52 6.57
CA LYS A 215 20.25 19.58 7.54
C LYS A 215 21.72 20.00 7.43
N ALA A 216 22.65 19.07 7.27
CA ALA A 216 24.06 19.36 7.07
C ALA A 216 24.30 20.10 5.74
N ALA A 217 23.63 19.71 4.66
CA ALA A 217 23.69 20.41 3.37
C ALA A 217 23.17 21.85 3.47
N ARG A 218 22.10 22.09 4.24
CA ARG A 218 21.59 23.45 4.53
C ARG A 218 22.55 24.28 5.37
N LEU A 219 23.28 23.66 6.30
CA LEU A 219 24.27 24.34 7.14
C LEU A 219 25.60 24.61 6.41
N MET A 220 25.94 23.79 5.42
CA MET A 220 27.13 23.94 4.58
C MET A 220 26.90 24.88 3.37
N GLY A 221 25.63 25.19 3.06
CA GLY A 221 25.23 26.15 2.04
C GLY A 221 24.95 27.52 2.65
N GLY A 222 26.01 28.23 3.05
CA GLY A 222 25.94 29.61 3.47
C GLY A 222 26.59 30.55 2.45
N SER A 223 25.77 31.36 1.78
CA SER A 223 26.02 32.79 1.58
C SER A 223 24.75 33.47 1.07
N ASP A 224 24.02 34.13 1.97
CA ASP A 224 23.27 35.34 1.62
C ASP A 224 24.30 36.44 1.27
N PRO A 225 23.95 37.37 0.38
CA PRO A 225 23.70 38.70 0.94
C PRO A 225 22.47 39.41 0.36
N THR A 226 21.88 40.21 1.27
CA THR A 226 21.15 41.47 1.07
C THR A 226 19.75 41.42 0.43
N GLY A 227 18.74 41.51 1.30
CA GLY A 227 18.03 42.78 1.55
C GLY A 227 17.10 43.29 0.46
N GLU A 228 15.82 43.44 0.85
CA GLU A 228 14.73 44.17 0.17
C GLU A 228 14.14 43.54 -1.10
N GLU A 229 13.03 42.81 -0.92
CA GLU A 229 11.71 43.25 -1.41
C GLU A 229 10.65 42.20 -1.02
N ALA A 230 10.17 42.33 0.22
CA ALA A 230 8.86 41.82 0.60
C ALA A 230 7.80 42.68 -0.11
N GLY A 231 7.42 42.33 -1.34
CA GLY A 231 6.54 43.23 -2.09
C GLY A 231 5.93 42.74 -3.40
N ALA A 232 5.91 41.44 -3.73
CA ALA A 232 5.20 41.00 -4.94
C ALA A 232 4.77 39.52 -4.89
N ARG A 233 3.79 39.20 -4.03
CA ARG A 233 2.89 38.10 -4.36
C ARG A 233 1.84 38.67 -5.29
N ILE A 234 1.82 38.19 -6.55
CA ILE A 234 0.64 37.75 -7.31
C ILE A 234 1.09 37.42 -8.75
N THR A 235 0.77 36.20 -9.20
CA THR A 235 0.75 35.72 -10.61
C THR A 235 2.06 35.40 -11.34
N ALA A 236 2.98 34.63 -10.75
CA ALA A 236 3.98 33.92 -11.55
C ALA A 236 3.48 32.51 -11.92
N SER A 237 3.30 32.25 -13.21
CA SER A 237 3.20 30.88 -13.75
C SER A 237 4.31 30.01 -13.16
N PRO A 238 4.09 28.71 -12.89
CA PRO A 238 5.11 27.82 -12.32
C PRO A 238 6.47 27.86 -13.06
N GLY A 239 6.47 28.19 -14.35
CA GLY A 239 7.68 28.39 -15.14
C GLY A 239 8.48 29.67 -14.83
N GLY A 240 7.83 30.72 -14.33
CA GLY A 240 8.47 32.00 -13.98
C GLY A 240 9.33 31.93 -12.71
N LEU A 241 8.89 31.18 -11.70
CA LEU A 241 9.66 30.93 -10.48
C LEU A 241 10.88 30.04 -10.73
N ALA A 242 10.75 29.00 -11.55
CA ALA A 242 11.87 28.13 -11.92
C ALA A 242 12.96 28.90 -12.69
N ALA A 243 12.57 29.73 -13.65
CA ALA A 243 13.49 30.56 -14.42
C ALA A 243 14.20 31.61 -13.54
N ALA A 244 13.50 32.23 -12.57
CA ALA A 244 14.10 33.17 -11.63
C ALA A 244 15.15 32.54 -10.70
N CYS A 245 15.06 31.23 -10.46
CA CYS A 245 16.06 30.46 -9.71
C CYS A 245 17.15 29.82 -10.61
N GLY A 246 17.23 30.19 -11.90
CA GLY A 246 18.20 29.62 -12.84
C GLY A 246 17.92 28.16 -13.22
N LEU A 247 16.75 27.63 -12.89
CA LEU A 247 16.34 26.27 -13.21
C LEU A 247 15.63 26.26 -14.57
N GLN A 248 16.11 25.43 -15.49
CA GLN A 248 15.38 25.22 -16.75
C GLN A 248 14.07 24.46 -16.45
N PRO A 249 12.92 24.92 -16.98
CA PRO A 249 11.69 24.16 -16.88
C PRO A 249 11.89 22.78 -17.54
N PRO A 250 11.26 21.71 -17.01
CA PRO A 250 11.34 20.39 -17.63
C PRO A 250 10.90 20.49 -19.10
N ASP A 251 11.66 19.85 -19.99
CA ASP A 251 11.40 19.84 -21.42
C ASP A 251 9.93 19.47 -21.70
N ARG A 252 9.30 20.21 -22.62
CA ARG A 252 7.90 20.01 -23.00
C ARG A 252 7.63 18.57 -23.43
N PHE A 253 8.57 17.90 -24.11
CA PHE A 253 8.41 16.49 -24.46
C PHE A 253 8.40 15.59 -23.21
N THR A 254 9.24 15.89 -22.22
CA THR A 254 9.26 15.19 -20.92
C THR A 254 7.95 15.39 -20.17
N GLY A 255 7.43 16.62 -20.13
CA GLY A 255 6.14 16.94 -19.49
C GLY A 255 4.96 16.24 -20.15
N GLU A 256 4.89 16.25 -21.49
CA GLU A 256 3.83 15.54 -22.24
C GLU A 256 3.93 14.02 -22.07
N ALA A 257 5.15 13.45 -22.08
CA ALA A 257 5.37 12.02 -21.86
C ALA A 257 4.95 11.57 -20.45
N LEU A 258 5.38 12.30 -19.41
CA LEU A 258 4.98 12.03 -18.02
C LEU A 258 3.46 12.18 -17.84
N GLY A 259 2.84 13.18 -18.47
CA GLY A 259 1.40 13.36 -18.47
C GLY A 259 0.65 12.17 -19.07
N ARG A 260 1.11 11.66 -20.22
CA ARG A 260 0.54 10.45 -20.86
C ARG A 260 0.75 9.20 -19.99
N LEU A 261 1.91 9.05 -19.37
CA LEU A 261 2.20 7.94 -18.46
C LEU A 261 1.29 7.98 -17.22
N ALA A 262 1.11 9.15 -16.60
CA ALA A 262 0.20 9.32 -15.47
C ALA A 262 -1.26 8.95 -15.83
N GLN A 263 -1.71 9.32 -17.04
CA GLN A 263 -3.03 8.93 -17.55
C GLN A 263 -3.16 7.41 -17.71
N ARG A 264 -2.13 6.74 -18.25
CA ARG A 264 -2.10 5.27 -18.37
C ARG A 264 -2.10 4.58 -17.01
N VAL A 265 -1.29 5.08 -16.07
CA VAL A 265 -1.24 4.59 -14.68
C VAL A 265 -2.60 4.69 -14.02
N ALA A 266 -3.34 5.77 -14.23
CA ALA A 266 -4.70 5.91 -13.69
C ALA A 266 -5.68 4.87 -14.28
N VAL A 267 -5.58 4.54 -15.57
CA VAL A 267 -6.40 3.47 -16.18
C VAL A 267 -6.02 2.09 -15.65
N LEU A 268 -4.73 1.80 -15.49
CA LEU A 268 -4.24 0.55 -14.91
C LEU A 268 -4.67 0.39 -13.44
N ASN A 269 -4.58 1.46 -12.65
CA ASN A 269 -5.08 1.47 -11.27
C ASN A 269 -6.60 1.27 -11.21
N HIS A 270 -7.35 1.87 -12.14
CA HIS A 270 -8.78 1.60 -12.23
C HIS A 270 -9.06 0.11 -12.48
N GLN A 271 -8.36 -0.53 -13.41
CA GLN A 271 -8.47 -1.97 -13.66
C GLN A 271 -8.11 -2.81 -12.42
N ALA A 272 -7.05 -2.42 -11.71
CA ALA A 272 -6.67 -3.05 -10.44
C ALA A 272 -7.77 -2.92 -9.38
N HIS A 273 -8.44 -1.76 -9.28
CA HIS A 273 -9.58 -1.58 -8.39
C HIS A 273 -10.77 -2.47 -8.77
N CYS A 274 -11.04 -2.65 -10.06
CA CYS A 274 -12.09 -3.56 -10.52
C CYS A 274 -11.82 -4.99 -10.07
N ALA A 275 -10.61 -5.51 -10.36
CA ALA A 275 -10.19 -6.84 -9.94
C ALA A 275 -10.25 -7.00 -8.41
N PHE A 276 -9.81 -5.99 -7.67
CA PHE A 276 -9.88 -5.98 -6.20
C PHE A 276 -11.32 -6.11 -5.69
N PHE A 277 -12.26 -5.31 -6.21
CA PHE A 277 -13.65 -5.39 -5.75
C PHE A 277 -14.34 -6.70 -6.16
N GLU A 278 -13.94 -7.32 -7.27
CA GLU A 278 -14.39 -8.66 -7.64
C GLU A 278 -13.89 -9.72 -6.63
N GLN A 279 -12.63 -9.64 -6.21
CA GLN A 279 -12.08 -10.50 -5.15
C GLN A 279 -12.80 -10.31 -3.81
N MET A 280 -13.14 -9.06 -3.46
CA MET A 280 -13.89 -8.76 -2.23
C MET A 280 -15.34 -9.26 -2.30
N LEU A 281 -15.96 -9.26 -3.49
CA LEU A 281 -17.27 -9.86 -3.72
C LEU A 281 -17.23 -11.39 -3.59
N ASP A 282 -16.19 -12.03 -4.12
CA ASP A 282 -15.97 -13.47 -3.95
C ASP A 282 -15.88 -13.84 -2.46
N LEU A 283 -15.04 -13.12 -1.69
CA LEU A 283 -14.95 -13.30 -0.24
C LEU A 283 -16.31 -13.14 0.45
N ALA A 284 -17.05 -12.07 0.14
CA ALA A 284 -18.35 -11.80 0.75
C ALA A 284 -19.36 -12.94 0.47
N ARG A 285 -19.38 -13.47 -0.75
CA ARG A 285 -20.26 -14.59 -1.13
C ARG A 285 -19.88 -15.89 -0.43
N ARG A 286 -18.60 -16.19 -0.29
CA ARG A 286 -18.12 -17.38 0.46
C ARG A 286 -18.49 -17.31 1.94
N MET A 287 -18.49 -16.09 2.51
CA MET A 287 -18.85 -15.82 3.90
C MET A 287 -20.34 -15.89 4.19
N GLU A 288 -21.19 -15.53 3.23
CA GLU A 288 -22.65 -15.56 3.39
C GLU A 288 -23.23 -16.99 3.32
N ARG A 289 -22.55 -17.90 2.62
CA ARG A 289 -22.98 -19.29 2.43
C ARG A 289 -22.52 -20.26 3.54
N GLY A 290 -21.63 -19.83 4.44
CA GLY A 290 -20.98 -20.66 5.47
C GLY A 290 -21.50 -20.45 6.88
#